data_AF-A0AAD9L5Q2-F1
#
_entry.id   AF-A0AAD9L5Q2-F1
#
_cell.length_a   1.000
_cell.length_b   1.000
_cell.length_c   1.000
_cell.angle_alpha   90.00
_cell.angle_beta   90.00
_cell.angle_gamma   90.00
#
_symmetry.space_group_name_H-M   'P 1'
#
loop_
_entity.id
_entity.type
_entity.pdbx_description
1 polymer ?
#
loop_
_entity_poly.entity_id
_entity_poly.type
_entity_poly.pdbx_seq_one_letter_code
_entity_poly.pdbx_strand_id
1 'polypeptide(L)'
;MATCPKAARDTEQGAGICFKCGSTEHTVGQCRVRVPEGTFPYAKCFICGETGHLSKQCPDNPRGLYPKGGCCRVCGSVEHFKRDCPDLQCQQGIENITLTTLTATTSADDEPSLHMATTTPVRRTGPKIVKF
;
A
#
# COMPACT_ATOMS: atom_id res chain seq x y z
N MET A 1 33.56 -3.41 2.43
CA MET A 1 32.65 -4.06 1.47
C MET A 1 31.60 -4.83 2.28
N ALA A 2 30.38 -4.31 2.39
CA ALA A 2 29.32 -4.96 3.18
C ALA A 2 28.59 -6.01 2.34
N THR A 3 29.09 -7.25 2.36
CA THR A 3 28.42 -8.38 1.71
C THR A 3 27.36 -8.92 2.66
N CYS A 4 26.08 -8.65 2.39
CA CYS A 4 24.95 -9.24 3.12
C CYS A 4 24.62 -10.63 2.54
N PRO A 5 24.97 -11.75 3.21
CA PRO A 5 24.87 -13.11 2.66
C PRO A 5 23.43 -13.69 2.70
N LYS A 6 22.39 -12.86 2.83
CA LYS A 6 20.99 -13.30 3.05
C LYS A 6 19.99 -12.92 1.94
N ALA A 7 20.44 -12.32 0.84
CA ALA A 7 19.55 -11.96 -0.28
C ALA A 7 19.41 -13.07 -1.36
N ALA A 8 20.17 -14.15 -1.26
CA ALA A 8 20.30 -15.14 -2.33
C ALA A 8 19.29 -16.31 -2.26
N ARG A 9 18.36 -16.35 -1.29
CA ARG A 9 17.47 -17.52 -1.09
C ARG A 9 15.99 -17.31 -1.41
N ASP A 10 15.57 -16.08 -1.71
CA ASP A 10 14.16 -15.75 -2.01
C ASP A 10 13.97 -15.17 -3.43
N THR A 11 15.02 -15.17 -4.25
CA THR A 11 15.03 -14.50 -5.59
C THR A 11 15.00 -15.52 -6.75
N GLU A 12 14.59 -16.75 -6.50
CA GLU A 12 14.58 -17.83 -7.50
C GLU A 12 13.16 -18.15 -8.01
N GLN A 13 12.12 -17.49 -7.48
CA GLN A 13 10.74 -17.70 -7.93
C GLN A 13 10.21 -16.52 -8.76
N GLY A 14 10.46 -16.55 -10.07
CA GLY A 14 9.65 -15.81 -11.06
C GLY A 14 9.85 -14.30 -11.14
N ALA A 15 10.97 -13.77 -10.67
CA ALA A 15 11.32 -12.35 -10.79
C ALA A 15 11.69 -11.98 -12.24
N GLY A 16 10.68 -11.85 -13.10
CA GLY A 16 10.87 -11.44 -14.50
C GLY A 16 9.86 -12.02 -15.48
N ILE A 17 8.96 -12.90 -15.06
CA ILE A 17 7.89 -13.42 -15.92
C ILE A 17 6.65 -12.53 -15.87
N CYS A 18 5.98 -12.41 -17.00
CA CYS A 18 4.66 -11.82 -17.11
C CYS A 18 3.64 -12.72 -16.41
N PHE A 19 2.98 -12.23 -15.36
CA PHE A 19 1.99 -13.01 -14.62
C PHE A 19 0.71 -13.36 -15.41
N LYS A 20 0.52 -12.76 -16.60
CA LYS A 20 -0.61 -13.05 -17.50
C LYS A 20 -0.32 -14.13 -18.54
N CYS A 21 0.90 -14.21 -19.05
CA CYS A 21 1.25 -15.13 -20.15
C CYS A 21 2.51 -15.97 -19.92
N GLY A 22 3.23 -15.76 -18.81
CA GLY A 22 4.45 -16.52 -18.47
C GLY A 22 5.71 -16.07 -19.20
N SER A 23 5.63 -15.14 -20.15
CA SER A 23 6.79 -14.67 -20.92
C SER A 23 7.73 -13.82 -20.08
N THR A 24 9.05 -13.99 -20.23
CA THR A 24 10.06 -13.14 -19.56
C THR A 24 10.39 -11.83 -20.29
N GLU A 25 9.84 -11.66 -21.49
CA GLU A 25 10.18 -10.52 -22.36
C GLU A 25 9.46 -9.22 -21.98
N HIS A 26 8.42 -9.28 -21.16
CA HIS A 26 7.63 -8.11 -20.79
C HIS A 26 6.95 -8.26 -19.42
N THR A 27 6.61 -7.12 -18.82
CA THR A 27 5.84 -7.05 -17.58
C THR A 27 4.34 -7.09 -17.88
N VAL A 28 3.51 -7.36 -16.86
CA VAL A 28 2.04 -7.34 -16.91
C VAL A 28 1.47 -6.15 -17.69
N GLY A 29 2.03 -4.94 -17.58
CA GLY A 29 1.54 -3.75 -18.28
C GLY A 29 1.70 -3.77 -19.81
N GLN A 30 2.72 -4.44 -20.34
CA GLN A 30 3.01 -4.53 -21.79
C GLN A 30 2.52 -5.84 -22.41
N CYS A 31 1.88 -6.69 -21.62
CA CYS A 31 1.36 -7.95 -22.10
C CYS A 31 0.18 -7.73 -23.06
N ARG A 32 0.30 -8.29 -24.27
CA ARG A 32 -0.75 -8.26 -25.30
C ARG A 32 -1.86 -9.30 -25.06
N VAL A 33 -1.62 -10.28 -24.18
CA VAL A 33 -2.59 -11.33 -23.85
C VAL A 33 -3.71 -10.75 -22.98
N ARG A 34 -4.95 -11.01 -23.38
CA ARG A 34 -6.14 -10.67 -22.61
C ARG A 34 -6.48 -11.84 -21.68
N VAL A 35 -6.42 -11.59 -20.39
CA VAL A 35 -6.77 -12.54 -19.32
C VAL A 35 -7.88 -11.88 -18.51
N PRO A 36 -8.88 -12.63 -18.02
CA PRO A 36 -9.93 -12.08 -17.16
C PRO A 36 -9.33 -11.32 -15.95
N GLU A 37 -9.94 -10.20 -15.61
CA GLU A 37 -9.47 -9.34 -14.53
C GLU A 37 -9.45 -10.11 -13.21
N GLY A 38 -8.29 -10.08 -12.54
CA GLY A 38 -8.11 -10.76 -11.26
C GLY A 38 -7.76 -12.25 -11.34
N THR A 39 -7.45 -12.80 -12.52
CA THR A 39 -6.83 -14.12 -12.64
C THR A 39 -5.42 -13.98 -13.23
N PHE A 40 -4.43 -14.45 -12.48
CA PHE A 40 -3.02 -14.39 -12.87
C PHE A 40 -2.44 -15.81 -12.87
N PRO A 41 -2.62 -16.57 -13.98
CA PRO A 41 -2.31 -18.00 -14.03
C PRO A 41 -0.85 -18.31 -13.67
N TYR A 42 0.07 -17.39 -14.00
CA TYR A 42 1.50 -17.56 -13.76
C TYR A 42 1.99 -16.84 -12.50
N ALA A 43 1.12 -16.10 -11.79
CA ALA A 43 1.48 -15.52 -10.50
C ALA A 43 1.47 -16.59 -9.43
N LYS A 44 2.53 -16.65 -8.63
CA LYS A 44 2.60 -17.44 -7.41
C LYS A 44 2.13 -16.61 -6.23
N CYS A 45 1.18 -17.11 -5.47
CA CYS A 45 0.71 -16.49 -4.25
C CYS A 45 1.81 -16.56 -3.19
N PHE A 46 2.18 -15.41 -2.61
CA PHE A 46 3.16 -15.35 -1.53
C PHE A 46 2.62 -15.85 -0.16
N ILE A 47 1.35 -16.25 -0.10
CA ILE A 47 0.67 -16.66 1.14
C ILE A 47 0.49 -18.18 1.15
N CYS A 48 -0.25 -18.74 0.20
CA CYS A 48 -0.45 -20.19 0.09
C CYS A 48 0.58 -20.90 -0.80
N GLY A 49 1.37 -20.17 -1.59
CA GLY A 49 2.36 -20.74 -2.50
C GLY A 49 1.80 -21.29 -3.81
N GLU A 50 0.46 -21.30 -3.99
CA GLU A 50 -0.20 -21.77 -5.20
C GLU A 50 -0.08 -20.76 -6.34
N THR A 51 -0.13 -21.24 -7.58
CA THR A 51 -0.15 -20.41 -8.78
C THR A 51 -1.58 -20.16 -9.25
N GLY A 52 -1.87 -18.97 -9.76
CA GLY A 52 -3.18 -18.63 -10.33
C GLY A 52 -3.79 -17.33 -9.81
N HIS A 53 -3.31 -16.87 -8.66
CA HIS A 53 -3.81 -15.67 -8.00
C HIS A 53 -2.67 -14.89 -7.33
N LEU A 54 -2.91 -13.60 -7.11
CA LEU A 54 -2.04 -12.77 -6.27
C LEU A 54 -2.41 -12.95 -4.80
N SER A 55 -1.48 -12.66 -3.88
CA SER A 55 -1.74 -12.67 -2.43
C SER A 55 -2.97 -11.87 -2.00
N LYS A 56 -3.40 -10.87 -2.79
CA LYS A 56 -4.61 -10.11 -2.54
C LYS A 56 -5.91 -10.86 -2.78
N GLN A 57 -5.87 -11.89 -3.61
CA GLN A 57 -7.02 -12.69 -4.02
C GLN A 57 -6.88 -14.13 -3.51
N CYS A 58 -6.04 -14.33 -2.50
CA CYS A 58 -5.83 -15.64 -1.89
C CYS A 58 -7.07 -15.99 -1.05
N PRO A 59 -7.80 -17.06 -1.37
CA PRO A 59 -8.97 -17.48 -0.59
C PRO A 59 -8.59 -18.01 0.80
N ASP A 60 -7.41 -18.64 0.90
CA ASP A 60 -6.87 -19.17 2.14
C ASP A 60 -5.80 -18.21 2.70
N ASN A 61 -6.24 -17.22 3.47
CA ASN A 61 -5.35 -16.21 4.01
C ASN A 61 -5.44 -16.07 5.53
N PRO A 62 -4.82 -16.98 6.30
CA PRO A 62 -4.84 -16.92 7.75
C PRO A 62 -4.03 -15.75 8.34
N ARG A 63 -3.14 -15.12 7.55
CA ARG A 63 -2.22 -14.06 8.02
C ARG A 63 -2.55 -12.65 7.49
N GLY A 64 -3.52 -12.53 6.57
CA GLY A 64 -3.91 -11.28 5.92
C GLY A 64 -3.06 -10.91 4.71
N LEU A 65 -3.38 -9.80 4.05
CA LEU A 65 -2.83 -9.36 2.75
C LEU A 65 -1.29 -9.36 2.65
N TYR A 66 -0.60 -9.42 3.79
CA TYR A 66 0.83 -9.21 3.93
C TYR A 66 1.59 -10.51 4.27
N PRO A 67 2.72 -10.79 3.59
CA PRO A 67 3.54 -11.98 3.85
C PRO A 67 4.05 -12.11 5.30
N LYS A 68 4.32 -10.97 5.96
CA LYS A 68 4.78 -10.95 7.36
C LYS A 68 3.63 -11.13 8.37
N GLY A 69 2.40 -11.20 7.92
CA GLY A 69 1.20 -11.19 8.74
C GLY A 69 0.90 -9.79 9.27
N GLY A 70 -0.38 -9.43 9.25
CA GLY A 70 -0.82 -8.13 9.75
C GLY A 70 -2.30 -7.91 9.52
N CYS A 71 -2.96 -7.39 10.55
CA CYS A 71 -4.32 -6.88 10.47
C CYS A 71 -4.34 -5.38 10.79
N CYS A 72 -5.40 -4.71 10.38
CA CYS A 72 -5.71 -3.38 10.83
C CYS A 72 -5.79 -3.37 12.36
N ARG A 73 -4.95 -2.56 13.01
CA ARG A 73 -4.95 -2.43 14.48
C ARG A 73 -6.13 -1.63 15.04
N VAL A 74 -7.02 -1.14 14.18
CA VAL A 74 -8.19 -0.35 14.57
C VAL A 74 -9.46 -1.20 14.49
N CYS A 75 -9.71 -1.86 13.36
CA CYS A 75 -10.90 -2.70 13.17
C CYS A 75 -10.62 -4.21 13.21
N GLY A 76 -9.36 -4.63 13.33
CA GLY A 76 -8.98 -6.05 13.34
C GLY A 76 -9.02 -6.76 11.98
N SER A 77 -9.45 -6.08 10.90
CA SER A 77 -9.58 -6.68 9.57
C SER A 77 -8.23 -7.03 8.95
N VAL A 78 -8.15 -8.16 8.25
CA VAL A 78 -6.94 -8.64 7.56
C VAL A 78 -6.80 -8.13 6.12
N GLU A 79 -7.87 -7.52 5.60
CA GLU A 79 -7.98 -7.00 4.23
C GLU A 79 -7.25 -5.67 4.02
N HIS A 80 -7.05 -4.89 5.09
CA HIS A 80 -6.45 -3.56 5.00
C HIS A 80 -5.58 -3.26 6.22
N PHE A 81 -4.70 -2.27 6.06
CA PHE A 81 -3.85 -1.79 7.15
C PHE A 81 -4.49 -0.60 7.87
N LYS A 82 -3.93 -0.19 9.02
CA LYS A 82 -4.39 0.99 9.79
C LYS A 82 -4.60 2.25 8.93
N ARG A 83 -3.84 2.40 7.84
CA ARG A 83 -3.88 3.59 6.98
C ARG A 83 -5.05 3.63 6.02
N ASP A 84 -5.57 2.46 5.66
CA ASP A 84 -6.65 2.30 4.69
C ASP A 84 -7.93 1.81 5.39
N CYS A 85 -7.97 1.98 6.72
CA CYS A 85 -9.12 1.56 7.51
C CYS A 85 -10.25 2.54 7.27
N PRO A 86 -11.41 2.11 6.74
CA PRO A 86 -12.52 3.00 6.41
C PRO A 86 -13.01 3.75 7.65
N ASP A 87 -12.98 3.09 8.82
CA ASP A 87 -13.31 3.70 10.12
C ASP A 87 -12.40 4.89 10.48
N LEU A 88 -11.13 4.83 10.08
CA LEU A 88 -10.16 5.92 10.25
C LEU A 88 -10.26 6.95 9.13
N GLN A 89 -10.65 6.53 7.91
CA GLN A 89 -10.84 7.42 6.78
C GLN A 89 -12.03 8.36 7.00
N CYS A 90 -13.12 7.87 7.61
CA CYS A 90 -14.24 8.69 8.06
C CYS A 90 -13.85 9.71 9.14
N GLN A 91 -12.81 9.43 9.96
CA GLN A 91 -12.29 10.40 10.93
C GLN A 91 -11.33 11.42 10.29
N GLN A 92 -10.78 11.12 9.11
CA GLN A 92 -9.83 11.99 8.41
C GLN A 92 -10.45 12.81 7.29
N GLY A 93 -11.74 12.62 6.96
CA GLY A 93 -12.58 13.57 6.25
C GLY A 93 -11.87 14.32 5.12
N ILE A 94 -11.34 13.59 4.14
CA ILE A 94 -10.82 14.18 2.89
C ILE A 94 -11.80 13.83 1.77
N GLU A 95 -13.04 14.26 1.90
CA GLU A 95 -14.07 14.09 0.87
C GLU A 95 -14.26 15.33 0.00
N ASN A 96 -13.48 16.39 0.27
CA ASN A 96 -13.43 17.61 -0.53
C ASN A 96 -12.06 18.29 -0.37
N ILE A 97 -11.10 17.96 -1.25
CA ILE A 97 -9.95 18.83 -1.49
C ILE A 97 -10.51 20.09 -2.13
N THR A 98 -10.79 21.11 -1.33
CA THR A 98 -11.21 22.42 -1.80
C THR A 98 -10.02 23.07 -2.51
N LEU A 99 -9.92 22.85 -3.82
CA LEU A 99 -9.01 23.60 -4.66
C LEU A 99 -9.46 25.06 -4.64
N THR A 100 -8.68 25.93 -4.00
CA THR A 100 -8.91 27.37 -4.04
C THR A 100 -8.71 27.84 -5.48
N THR A 101 -9.78 28.35 -6.11
CA THR A 101 -9.73 28.97 -7.42
C THR A 101 -8.81 30.18 -7.37
N LEU A 102 -7.71 30.15 -8.12
CA LEU A 102 -6.82 31.29 -8.30
C LEU A 102 -7.61 32.43 -8.94
N THR A 103 -7.88 33.49 -8.19
CA THR A 103 -8.46 34.73 -8.74
C THR A 103 -7.38 35.48 -9.52
N ALA A 104 -7.76 36.17 -10.59
CA ALA A 104 -6.88 36.84 -11.56
C ALA A 104 -5.99 37.98 -11.01
N THR A 105 -5.84 38.09 -9.69
CA THR A 105 -4.97 39.04 -8.98
C THR A 105 -3.74 38.38 -8.35
N THR A 106 -3.53 37.07 -8.52
CA THR A 106 -2.29 36.40 -8.09
C THR A 106 -1.18 36.67 -9.11
N SER A 107 -0.52 37.81 -8.93
CA SER A 107 0.64 38.27 -9.71
C SER A 107 1.89 37.46 -9.36
N ALA A 108 2.75 37.20 -10.35
CA ALA A 108 3.91 36.31 -10.27
C ALA A 108 5.11 36.80 -9.40
N ASP A 109 4.93 37.82 -8.56
CA ASP A 109 6.00 38.38 -7.71
C ASP A 109 5.51 38.83 -6.32
N ASP A 110 4.29 38.43 -5.91
CA ASP A 110 3.84 38.68 -4.54
C ASP A 110 4.21 37.45 -3.70
N GLU A 111 5.24 37.58 -2.86
CA GLU A 111 5.55 36.62 -1.79
C GLU A 111 4.51 36.81 -0.67
N PRO A 112 3.45 35.98 -0.57
CA PRO A 112 2.73 35.94 0.69
C PRO A 112 3.71 35.38 1.70
N SER A 113 4.07 36.19 2.68
CA SER A 113 4.86 35.77 3.84
C SER A 113 4.05 34.77 4.67
N LEU A 114 3.86 33.57 4.15
CA LEU A 114 3.29 32.44 4.85
C LEU A 114 4.42 31.87 5.71
N HIS A 115 4.53 32.42 6.91
CA HIS A 115 4.89 31.64 8.08
C HIS A 115 4.28 30.23 7.97
N MET A 116 5.06 29.27 7.50
CA MET A 116 4.69 27.87 7.51
C MET A 116 4.53 27.49 8.98
N ALA A 117 3.31 27.48 9.48
CA ALA A 117 2.93 26.72 10.64
C ALA A 117 3.11 25.25 10.24
N THR A 118 4.35 24.75 10.37
CA THR A 118 4.66 23.33 10.45
C THR A 118 3.94 22.83 11.70
N THR A 119 2.67 22.47 11.52
CA THR A 119 1.90 21.75 12.51
C THR A 119 2.51 20.37 12.57
N THR A 120 3.51 20.24 13.43
CA THR A 120 4.01 18.94 13.86
C THR A 120 2.82 18.08 14.32
N PRO A 121 2.76 16.78 13.97
CA PRO A 121 1.69 15.94 14.44
C PRO A 121 1.79 15.80 15.97
N VAL A 122 0.92 16.48 16.70
CA VAL A 122 0.77 16.34 18.15
C VAL A 122 0.33 14.90 18.45
N ARG A 123 1.26 14.09 18.95
CA ARG A 123 0.95 12.79 19.59
C ARG A 123 0.19 13.07 20.88
N ARG A 124 -1.13 12.94 20.84
CA ARG A 124 -1.97 12.90 22.05
C ARG A 124 -1.66 11.60 22.79
N THR A 125 -0.83 11.68 23.82
CA THR A 125 -0.69 10.60 24.80
C THR A 125 -1.70 10.87 25.91
N GLY A 126 -2.69 9.98 26.04
CA GLY A 126 -3.64 10.01 27.15
C GLY A 126 -2.95 9.76 28.49
N PRO A 127 -3.54 10.21 29.62
CA PRO A 127 -2.94 10.07 30.94
C PRO A 127 -2.81 8.59 31.33
N LYS A 128 -1.61 8.19 31.78
CA LYS A 128 -1.37 6.87 32.37
C LYS A 128 -1.82 6.89 33.82
N ILE A 129 -2.91 6.20 34.12
CA ILE A 129 -3.33 5.91 35.50
C ILE A 129 -2.38 4.85 36.06
N VAL A 130 -1.63 5.21 37.10
CA VAL A 130 -0.84 4.28 37.90
C VAL A 130 -1.72 3.81 39.06
N LYS A 131 -1.94 2.49 39.16
CA LYS A 131 -2.52 1.85 40.34
C LYS A 131 -1.39 1.59 41.33
N PHE A 132 -1.60 1.99 42.58
CA PHE A 132 -0.81 1.57 43.73
C PHE A 132 -1.19 0.14 44.13
#